data_AF-A0A938NH28-F1
#
_entry.id   AF-A0A938NH28-F1
#
_cell.length_a   1.000
_cell.length_b   1.000
_cell.length_c   1.000
_cell.angle_alpha   90.00
_cell.angle_beta   90.00
_cell.angle_gamma   90.00
#
_symmetry.space_group_name_H-M   'P 1'
#
loop_
_entity.id
_entity.type
_entity.pdbx_description
1 polymer ?
#
loop_
_entity_poly.entity_id
_entity_poly.type
_entity_poly.pdbx_seq_one_letter_code
_entity_poly.pdbx_strand_id
1 'polypeptide(L)'
;FDRRQRRAHVLAALEVVGLLDRADHTPRQLSGGQEQRVAIARALITDPTLLVADEPTGDLDAASAAAVLSLLQRLHQESGMTIVMVTHDPHAAERADRILHLEKGVLVESVRRGEPRA
;
A
#
# COMPACT_ATOMS: atom_id res chain seq x y z
N PHE A 1 -14.80 10.68 19.95
CA PHE A 1 -14.27 9.33 20.24
C PHE A 1 -13.66 9.30 21.63
N ASP A 2 -14.06 8.33 22.47
CA ASP A 2 -13.37 8.06 23.74
C ASP A 2 -11.91 7.62 23.48
N ARG A 3 -11.00 7.87 24.42
CA ARG A 3 -9.59 7.49 24.34
C ARG A 3 -9.43 5.98 24.15
N ARG A 4 -10.28 5.16 24.78
CA ARG A 4 -10.25 3.69 24.61
C ARG A 4 -10.64 3.29 23.19
N GLN A 5 -11.69 3.88 22.64
CA GLN A 5 -12.13 3.63 21.26
C GLN A 5 -11.05 4.02 20.24
N ARG A 6 -10.39 5.18 20.41
CA ARG A 6 -9.28 5.58 19.54
C ARG A 6 -8.12 4.58 19.58
N ARG A 7 -7.74 4.14 20.79
CA ARG A 7 -6.67 3.13 20.94
C ARG A 7 -7.04 1.81 20.27
N ALA A 8 -8.28 1.34 20.46
CA ALA A 8 -8.75 0.12 19.80
C ALA A 8 -8.69 0.23 18.27
N HIS A 9 -9.11 1.36 17.71
CA HIS A 9 -9.08 1.60 16.26
C HIS A 9 -7.63 1.63 15.72
N VAL A 10 -6.71 2.30 16.42
CA VAL A 10 -5.29 2.31 16.05
C VAL A 10 -4.69 0.90 16.08
N LEU A 11 -5.00 0.10 17.11
CA LEU A 11 -4.49 -1.27 17.21
C LEU A 11 -5.02 -2.16 16.08
N ALA A 12 -6.30 -2.03 15.73
CA ALA A 12 -6.87 -2.76 14.58
C ALA A 12 -6.18 -2.37 13.25
N ALA A 13 -5.91 -1.07 13.02
CA ALA A 13 -5.20 -0.63 11.83
C ALA A 13 -3.75 -1.15 11.79
N LEU A 14 -3.06 -1.18 12.94
CA LEU A 14 -1.72 -1.77 13.06
C LEU A 14 -1.72 -3.28 12.83
N GLU A 15 -2.76 -3.99 13.27
CA GLU A 15 -2.92 -5.42 13.05
C GLU A 15 -3.07 -5.74 11.56
N VAL A 16 -3.88 -4.98 10.83
CA VAL A 16 -4.07 -5.13 9.36
C VAL A 16 -2.75 -5.05 8.61
N VAL A 17 -1.83 -4.18 9.04
CA VAL A 17 -0.50 -4.03 8.41
C VAL A 17 0.58 -4.90 9.06
N GLY A 18 0.25 -5.74 10.05
CA GLY A 18 1.18 -6.65 10.71
C GLY A 18 2.23 -5.96 11.60
N LEU A 19 1.83 -4.90 12.31
CA LEU A 19 2.69 -4.10 13.20
C LEU A 19 2.17 -3.99 14.64
N LEU A 20 1.29 -4.91 15.06
CA LEU A 20 0.72 -4.87 16.42
C LEU A 20 1.79 -4.98 17.52
N ASP A 21 2.84 -5.79 17.29
CA ASP A 21 4.01 -5.94 18.18
C ASP A 21 4.92 -4.69 18.21
N ARG A 22 4.66 -3.72 17.34
CA ARG A 22 5.42 -2.47 17.21
C ARG A 22 4.65 -1.22 17.64
N ALA A 23 3.47 -1.38 18.25
CA ALA A 23 2.59 -0.26 18.59
C ALA A 23 3.24 0.85 19.44
N ASP A 24 4.21 0.50 20.29
CA ASP A 24 4.91 1.45 21.16
C ASP A 24 6.31 1.87 20.63
N HIS A 25 6.71 1.42 19.42
CA HIS A 25 7.99 1.81 18.82
C HIS A 25 7.91 3.22 18.22
N THR A 26 8.99 3.99 18.38
CA THR A 26 9.16 5.30 17.73
C THR A 26 9.65 5.14 16.29
N PRO A 27 9.50 6.15 15.41
CA PRO A 27 9.92 6.04 14.00
C PRO A 27 11.36 5.54 13.83
N ARG A 28 12.31 6.08 14.62
CA ARG A 28 13.73 5.67 14.59
C ARG A 28 14.01 4.21 14.95
N GLN A 29 13.02 3.50 15.49
CA GLN A 29 13.12 2.09 15.88
C GLN A 29 12.47 1.16 14.85
N LEU A 30 11.96 1.70 13.75
CA LEU A 30 11.32 0.97 12.67
C LEU A 30 12.26 0.91 11.45
N SER A 31 12.19 -0.19 10.69
CA SER A 31 12.79 -0.23 9.34
C SER A 31 11.97 0.62 8.37
N GLY A 32 12.55 1.03 7.24
CA GLY A 32 11.81 1.79 6.21
C GLY A 32 10.52 1.09 5.77
N GLY A 33 10.56 -0.24 5.58
CA GLY A 33 9.35 -1.01 5.24
C GLY A 33 8.32 -1.09 6.37
N GLN A 34 8.73 -0.94 7.63
CA GLN A 34 7.80 -0.82 8.76
C GLN A 34 7.21 0.60 8.82
N GLU A 35 8.02 1.65 8.63
CA GLU A 35 7.53 3.03 8.55
C GLU A 35 6.49 3.19 7.42
N GLN A 36 6.75 2.60 6.26
CA GLN A 36 5.80 2.60 5.15
C GLN A 36 4.49 1.89 5.49
N ARG A 37 4.55 0.77 6.21
CA ARG A 37 3.35 0.08 6.71
C ARG A 37 2.58 0.90 7.75
N VAL A 38 3.27 1.69 8.58
CA VAL A 38 2.61 2.68 9.46
C VAL A 38 1.90 3.76 8.64
N ALA A 39 2.51 4.24 7.54
CA ALA A 39 1.86 5.20 6.65
C ALA A 39 0.59 4.62 6.01
N ILE A 40 0.62 3.36 5.58
CA ILE A 40 -0.55 2.63 5.08
C ILE A 40 -1.61 2.49 6.18
N ALA A 41 -1.25 2.05 7.40
CA ALA A 41 -2.20 1.94 8.51
C ALA A 41 -2.90 3.28 8.82
N ARG A 42 -2.17 4.39 8.74
CA ARG A 42 -2.72 5.73 8.90
C ARG A 42 -3.72 6.09 7.79
N ALA A 43 -3.49 5.65 6.56
CA ALA A 43 -4.44 5.85 5.47
C ALA A 43 -5.69 4.97 5.61
N LEU A 44 -5.54 3.77 6.18
CA LEU A 44 -6.65 2.82 6.38
C LEU A 44 -7.59 3.17 7.54
N ILE A 45 -7.17 4.04 8.47
CA ILE A 45 -7.94 4.33 9.69
C ILE A 45 -9.32 4.95 9.44
N THR A 46 -9.56 5.46 8.22
CA THR A 46 -10.84 6.03 7.81
C THR A 46 -11.71 5.04 7.03
N ASP A 47 -11.33 3.77 6.96
CA ASP A 47 -11.98 2.74 6.15
C ASP A 47 -12.25 3.18 4.69
N PRO A 48 -11.19 3.61 3.96
CA PRO A 48 -11.38 4.16 2.62
C PRO A 48 -11.72 3.07 1.59
N THR A 49 -12.56 3.42 0.62
CA THR A 49 -12.83 2.55 -0.55
C THR A 49 -11.75 2.68 -1.64
N LEU A 50 -10.92 3.73 -1.58
CA LEU A 50 -9.85 4.03 -2.53
C LEU A 50 -8.58 4.44 -1.78
N LEU A 51 -7.46 3.79 -2.10
CA LEU A 51 -6.12 4.17 -1.67
C LEU A 51 -5.29 4.64 -2.87
N VAL A 52 -4.72 5.84 -2.79
CA VAL A 52 -3.73 6.33 -3.75
C VAL A 52 -2.35 6.17 -3.12
N ALA A 53 -1.51 5.37 -3.77
CA ALA A 53 -0.19 5.01 -3.31
C ALA A 53 0.86 5.58 -4.28
N ASP A 54 1.44 6.73 -3.93
CA ASP A 54 2.49 7.38 -4.71
C ASP A 54 3.86 6.80 -4.32
N GLU A 55 4.50 6.08 -5.25
CA GLU A 55 5.79 5.39 -5.07
C GLU A 55 5.90 4.62 -3.74
N PRO A 56 4.98 3.67 -3.45
CA PRO A 56 4.85 3.09 -2.12
C PRO A 56 6.03 2.19 -1.71
N THR A 57 6.93 1.88 -2.63
CA THR A 57 8.12 1.06 -2.41
C THR A 57 9.42 1.84 -2.59
N GLY A 58 9.35 3.17 -2.80
CA GLY A 58 10.52 4.03 -2.92
C GLY A 58 11.45 3.88 -1.72
N ASP A 59 12.76 3.85 -1.98
CA ASP A 59 13.82 3.74 -0.97
C ASP A 59 13.78 2.47 -0.06
N LEU A 60 12.96 1.46 -0.40
CA LEU A 60 12.92 0.19 0.31
C LEU A 60 13.86 -0.84 -0.30
N ASP A 61 14.43 -1.71 0.55
CA ASP A 61 15.07 -2.93 0.08
C ASP A 61 14.05 -3.88 -0.58
N ALA A 62 14.54 -4.81 -1.40
CA ALA A 62 13.69 -5.70 -2.20
C ALA A 62 12.71 -6.54 -1.36
N ALA A 63 13.12 -6.99 -0.17
CA ALA A 63 12.27 -7.81 0.70
C ALA A 63 11.16 -6.95 1.33
N SER A 64 11.51 -5.75 1.80
CA SER A 64 10.58 -4.75 2.32
C SER A 64 9.58 -4.30 1.25
N ALA A 65 10.03 -4.01 0.03
CA ALA A 65 9.18 -3.65 -1.10
C ALA A 65 8.18 -4.76 -1.44
N ALA A 66 8.65 -6.02 -1.52
CA ALA A 66 7.78 -7.17 -1.77
C ALA A 66 6.72 -7.35 -0.68
N ALA A 67 7.06 -7.11 0.59
CA ALA A 67 6.12 -7.17 1.71
C ALA A 67 5.04 -6.07 1.63
N VAL A 68 5.42 -4.84 1.26
CA VAL A 68 4.49 -3.73 1.06
C VAL A 68 3.55 -4.01 -0.12
N LEU A 69 4.06 -4.46 -1.26
CA LEU A 69 3.23 -4.80 -2.42
C LEU A 69 2.25 -5.95 -2.12
N SER A 70 2.71 -6.96 -1.37
CA SER A 70 1.84 -8.07 -0.94
C SER A 70 0.74 -7.61 0.01
N LEU A 71 1.03 -6.65 0.90
CA LEU A 71 0.03 -6.02 1.74
C LEU A 71 -1.01 -5.26 0.92
N LEU A 72 -0.59 -4.43 -0.05
CA LEU A 72 -1.50 -3.71 -0.93
C LEU A 72 -2.39 -4.68 -1.73
N GLN A 73 -1.80 -5.74 -2.29
CA GLN A 73 -2.53 -6.77 -3.02
C GLN A 73 -3.58 -7.47 -2.14
N ARG A 74 -3.21 -7.82 -0.89
CA ARG A 74 -4.14 -8.42 0.07
C ARG A 74 -5.30 -7.47 0.41
N LEU A 75 -4.99 -6.21 0.67
CA LEU A 75 -6.00 -5.18 0.94
C LEU A 75 -7.00 -5.08 -0.22
N HIS A 76 -6.52 -5.04 -1.46
CA HIS A 76 -7.40 -5.04 -2.62
C HIS A 76 -8.30 -6.29 -2.68
N GLN A 77 -7.71 -7.47 -2.52
CA GLN A 77 -8.41 -8.75 -2.68
C GLN A 77 -9.40 -9.06 -1.56
N GLU A 78 -9.05 -8.74 -0.31
CA GLU A 78 -9.85 -9.11 0.87
C GLU A 78 -10.92 -8.07 1.22
N SER A 79 -10.63 -6.77 1.07
CA SER A 79 -11.59 -5.70 1.42
C SER A 79 -12.31 -5.10 0.21
N GLY A 80 -11.93 -5.46 -1.01
CA GLY A 80 -12.46 -4.84 -2.23
C GLY A 80 -12.01 -3.39 -2.42
N MET A 81 -11.01 -2.93 -1.67
CA MET A 81 -10.48 -1.57 -1.79
C MET A 81 -9.83 -1.37 -3.15
N THR A 82 -10.16 -0.27 -3.84
CA THR A 82 -9.45 0.11 -5.07
C THR A 82 -8.11 0.73 -4.70
N ILE A 83 -7.04 0.32 -5.39
CA ILE A 83 -5.70 0.89 -5.19
C ILE A 83 -5.21 1.48 -6.50
N VAL A 84 -4.85 2.75 -6.49
CA VAL A 84 -4.14 3.42 -7.58
C VAL A 84 -2.71 3.60 -7.14
N MET A 85 -1.80 2.86 -7.77
CA MET A 85 -0.37 2.93 -7.48
C MET A 85 0.34 3.69 -8.60
N VAL A 86 1.11 4.71 -8.23
CA VAL A 86 2.06 5.38 -9.13
C VAL A 86 3.42 4.78 -8.86
N THR A 87 4.08 4.29 -9.90
CA THR A 87 5.43 3.74 -9.76
C THR A 87 6.23 3.78 -11.06
N HIS A 88 7.54 3.89 -10.93
CA HIS A 88 8.51 3.65 -11.99
C HIS A 88 9.11 2.23 -11.97
N ASP A 89 8.77 1.40 -10.97
CA ASP A 89 9.26 0.02 -10.86
C ASP A 89 8.35 -0.97 -11.63
N PRO A 90 8.84 -1.63 -12.69
CA PRO A 90 8.07 -2.64 -13.41
C PRO A 90 7.59 -3.80 -12.54
N HIS A 91 8.37 -4.22 -11.53
CA HIS A 91 7.97 -5.31 -10.63
C HIS A 91 6.79 -4.93 -9.73
N ALA A 92 6.73 -3.67 -9.31
CA ALA A 92 5.56 -3.13 -8.63
C ALA A 92 4.36 -3.06 -9.59
N ALA A 93 4.56 -2.53 -10.80
CA ALA A 93 3.49 -2.42 -11.80
C ALA A 93 2.86 -3.78 -12.17
N GLU A 94 3.66 -4.84 -12.30
CA GLU A 94 3.21 -6.21 -12.60
C GLU A 94 2.28 -6.83 -11.53
N ARG A 95 2.22 -6.23 -10.34
CA ARG A 95 1.27 -6.65 -9.27
C ARG A 95 -0.14 -6.13 -9.50
N ALA A 96 -0.32 -5.12 -10.34
CA ALA A 96 -1.62 -4.52 -10.61
C ALA A 96 -2.45 -5.37 -11.58
N ASP A 97 -3.78 -5.30 -11.44
CA ASP A 97 -4.70 -5.91 -12.42
C ASP A 97 -4.72 -5.15 -13.75
N ARG A 98 -4.42 -3.85 -13.70
CA ARG A 98 -4.36 -2.94 -14.85
C ARG A 98 -3.16 -2.02 -14.72
N ILE A 99 -2.42 -1.88 -15.80
CA ILE A 99 -1.28 -0.97 -15.92
C ILE A 99 -1.63 0.12 -16.92
N LEU A 100 -1.41 1.38 -16.53
CA LEU A 100 -1.58 2.54 -17.41
C LEU A 100 -0.24 3.25 -17.57
N HIS A 101 0.17 3.54 -18.80
CA HIS A 101 1.38 4.32 -19.07
C HIS A 101 1.03 5.81 -19.20
N LEU A 102 1.74 6.65 -18.43
CA LEU A 102 1.65 8.10 -18.51
C LEU A 102 2.86 8.65 -19.25
N GLU A 103 2.63 9.24 -20.43
CA GLU A 103 3.68 9.87 -21.23
C GLU A 103 3.34 11.34 -21.45
N LYS A 104 4.24 12.24 -21.02
CA LYS A 104 4.09 13.72 -21.19
C LYS A 104 2.73 14.25 -20.71
N GLY A 105 2.20 13.69 -19.63
CA GLY A 105 0.90 14.07 -19.06
C GLY A 105 -0.32 13.44 -19.72
N VAL A 106 -0.13 12.49 -20.66
CA VAL A 106 -1.20 11.79 -21.36
C VAL A 106 -1.15 10.29 -21.02
N LEU A 107 -2.30 9.69 -20.72
CA LEU A 107 -2.41 8.24 -20.55
C LEU A 107 -2.52 7.59 -21.94
N VAL A 108 -1.51 6.81 -22.31
CA VAL A 108 -1.33 6.34 -23.70
C VAL A 108 -1.64 4.86 -23.90
N GLU A 109 -1.43 4.01 -22.90
CA GLU A 109 -1.57 2.56 -23.03
C GLU A 109 -2.25 1.98 -21.79
N SER A 110 -3.14 1.00 -21.98
CA SER A 110 -3.69 0.20 -20.90
C SER A 110 -3.46 -1.28 -21.15
N VAL A 111 -2.71 -1.94 -20.28
CA VAL A 111 -2.52 -3.39 -20.31
C VAL A 111 -3.32 -3.99 -19.16
N ARG A 112 -4.24 -4.93 -19.46
CA ARG A 112 -4.91 -5.74 -18.43
C ARG A 112 -4.16 -7.04 -18.24
N ARG A 113 -4.02 -7.47 -17.00
CA ARG A 113 -3.40 -8.75 -16.66
C ARG A 113 -4.19 -9.89 -17.31
N GLY A 114 -3.58 -10.60 -18.26
CA GLY A 114 -4.20 -11.71 -19.00
C GLY A 114 -4.71 -11.39 -20.40
N GLU A 115 -4.63 -10.14 -20.86
CA GLU A 115 -4.96 -9.75 -22.25
C GLU A 115 -3.66 -9.50 -23.06
N PRO A 116 -3.60 -9.89 -24.35
CA PRO A 116 -2.43 -9.61 -25.20
C PRO A 116 -2.19 -8.10 -25.33
N ARG A 117 -0.92 -7.69 -25.44
CA ARG A 117 -0.57 -6.32 -25.84
C ARG A 117 -1.13 -6.06 -27.25
N ALA A 118 -1.89 -4.97 -27.40
CA ALA A 118 -2.39 -4.49 -28.68
C ALA A 118 -1.27 -3.82 -29.50
#